data_AF-A0A2J5PJ33-F1
#
_entry.id   AF-A0A2J5PJ33-F1
#
_cell.length_a   1.000
_cell.length_b   1.000
_cell.length_c   1.000
_cell.angle_alpha   90.00
_cell.angle_beta   90.00
_cell.angle_gamma   90.00
#
_symmetry.space_group_name_H-M   'P 1'
#
loop_
_entity.id
_entity.type
_entity.pdbx_description
1 polymer ?
#
loop_
_entity_poly.entity_id
_entity_poly.type
_entity_poly.pdbx_seq_one_letter_code
_entity_poly.pdbx_strand_id
1 'polypeptide(L)' 'PFIDGTELDYVREGLNQIFKFHNPKAQHECGCGESFGVQAE' A
#
# COMPACT_ATOMS: atom_id res chain seq x y z
N PRO A 1 10.83 9.11 -7.32
CA PRO A 1 9.88 9.44 -6.21
C PRO A 1 9.24 8.16 -5.65
N PHE A 2 9.01 8.11 -4.33
CA PHE A 2 8.68 6.88 -3.59
C PHE A 2 7.28 6.31 -3.86
N ILE A 3 6.34 7.16 -4.30
CA ILE A 3 4.92 6.81 -4.46
C ILE A 3 4.44 6.74 -5.92
N ASP A 4 5.31 7.04 -6.89
CA ASP A 4 4.92 7.07 -8.30
C ASP A 4 4.48 5.68 -8.79
N GLY A 5 3.27 5.63 -9.35
CA GLY A 5 2.64 4.39 -9.81
C GLY A 5 1.94 3.60 -8.70
N THR A 6 1.84 4.14 -7.48
CA THR A 6 1.04 3.52 -6.42
C THR A 6 -0.45 3.61 -6.75
N GLU A 7 -1.13 2.48 -6.67
CA GLU A 7 -2.59 2.37 -6.73
C GLU A 7 -3.15 2.36 -5.30
N LEU A 8 -4.33 2.98 -5.14
CA LEU A 8 -5.01 3.13 -3.87
C LEU A 8 -6.42 2.55 -3.98
N ASP A 9 -6.69 1.53 -3.18
CA ASP A 9 -8.00 0.90 -3.11
C ASP A 9 -8.68 1.21 -1.78
N TYR A 10 -9.96 1.58 -1.84
CA TYR A 10 -10.80 1.67 -0.66
C TYR A 10 -11.58 0.37 -0.50
N VAL A 11 -11.36 -0.32 0.62
CA VAL A 11 -11.95 -1.62 0.91
C VAL A 11 -12.81 -1.52 2.16
N ARG A 12 -13.97 -2.19 2.11
CA ARG A 12 -14.85 -2.35 3.27
C ARG A 12 -14.89 -3.82 3.67
N GLU A 13 -14.33 -4.14 4.82
CA GLU A 13 -14.28 -5.50 5.37
C GLU A 13 -15.04 -5.52 6.70
N GLY A 14 -16.30 -5.99 6.65
CA GLY A 14 -17.20 -5.96 7.80
C GLY A 14 -17.52 -4.53 8.25
N LEU A 15 -17.16 -4.21 9.50
CA LEU A 15 -17.31 -2.86 10.07
C LEU A 15 -16.14 -1.94 9.72
N ASN A 16 -15.04 -2.49 9.22
CA ASN A 16 -13.83 -1.73 8.94
C ASN A 16 -13.87 -1.10 7.54
N GLN A 17 -13.24 0.07 7.44
CA GLN A 17 -13.09 0.86 6.24
C GLN A 17 -11.61 1.23 6.14
N ILE A 18 -10.93 0.74 5.12
CA ILE A 18 -9.48 0.78 5.02
C ILE A 18 -9.05 1.19 3.62
N PHE A 19 -7.94 1.93 3.55
CA PHE A 19 -7.23 2.15 2.30
C PHE A 19 -6.08 1.16 2.19
N LYS A 20 -6.02 0.42 1.09
CA LYS A 20 -4.92 -0.47 0.76
C LYS A 20 -4.08 0.15 -0.35
N PHE A 21 -2.76 0.04 -0.20
CA PHE A 21 -1.79 0.57 -1.14
C PHE A 21 -1.14 -0.56 -1.91
N HIS A 22 -1.06 -0.40 -3.23
CA HIS A 22 -0.35 -1.30 -4.12
C HIS A 22 0.71 -0.49 -4.85
N ASN A 23 1.97 -0.62 -4.46
CA ASN A 23 3.07 0.11 -5.09
C ASN A 23 3.98 -0.86 -5.85
N PRO A 24 4.14 -0.72 -7.19
CA PRO A 24 4.99 -1.62 -7.99
C PRO A 24 6.48 -1.57 -7.62
N LYS A 25 6.90 -0.58 -6.84
CA LYS A 25 8.27 -0.42 -6.33
C LYS A 25 8.45 -0.92 -4.89
N ALA A 26 7.37 -1.41 -4.25
CA ALA A 26 7.44 -1.96 -2.91
C ALA A 26 8.31 -3.22 -2.87
N GLN A 27 9.20 -3.28 -1.91
CA GLN A 27 10.05 -4.45 -1.63
C GLN A 27 9.56 -5.20 -0.40
N HIS A 28 8.86 -4.47 0.47
CA HIS A 28 8.22 -4.98 1.66
C HIS A 28 6.83 -4.39 1.76
N GLU A 29 5.86 -5.20 2.12
CA GLU A 29 4.48 -4.76 2.36
C GLU A 29 4.04 -5.25 3.74
N CYS A 30 3.29 -4.43 4.47
CA CYS A 30 2.55 -4.90 5.64
C CYS A 30 1.49 -5.89 5.17
N GLY A 31 1.29 -7.00 5.90
CA GLY A 31 0.20 -7.94 5.60
C GLY A 31 -1.21 -7.32 5.66
N CYS A 32 -1.33 -6.16 6.30
CA CYS A 32 -2.54 -5.33 6.33
C CYS A 32 -2.78 -4.52 5.04
N GLY A 33 -1.74 -4.30 4.23
CA GLY A 33 -1.79 -3.50 2.99
C GLY A 33 -1.75 -1.99 3.22
N GLU A 34 -1.52 -1.52 4.44
CA GLU A 34 -1.59 -0.08 4.81
C GLU A 34 -0.24 0.63 4.72
N SER A 35 0.84 -0.13 4.54
CA SER A 35 2.20 0.42 4.44
C SER A 35 3.10 -0.47 3.59
N PHE A 36 4.10 0.15 2.97
CA PHE A 36 5.11 -0.51 2.18
C PHE A 36 6.47 0.17 2.37
N GLY A 37 7.53 -0.61 2.17
CA GLY A 37 8.91 -0.14 2.16
C GLY A 37 9.50 -0.20 0.75
N VAL A 38 10.30 0.79 0.40
CA VAL A 38 11.04 0.89 -0.86
C VAL A 38 12.52 1.05 -0.55
N GLN A 39 13.43 0.58 -1.41
CA GLN A 39 14.85 0.90 -1.26
C GLN A 39 15.04 2.40 -1.48
N ALA A 40 15.76 3.04 -0.56
CA ALA A 40 16.31 4.37 -0.78
C ALA A 40 17.58 4.22 -1.63
N GLU A 41 17.65 4.99 -2.71
CA GLU A 41 18.84 5.14 -3.57
C GLU A 41 19.86 6.09 -2.93
#